data_AF-A0A9P9DI12-F1
#
_entry.id   AF-A0A9P9DI12-F1
#
_cell.length_a   1.000
_cell.length_b   1.000
_cell.length_c   1.000
_cell.angle_alpha   90.00
_cell.angle_beta   90.00
_cell.angle_gamma   90.00
#
_symmetry.space_group_name_H-M   'P 1'
#
loop_
_entity.id
_entity.type
_entity.pdbx_description
1 polymer ?
#
loop_
_entity_poly.entity_id
_entity_poly.type
_entity_poly.pdbx_seq_one_letter_code
_entity_poly.pdbx_strand_id
1 'polypeptide(L)' 'MNDCPNIDRLPALLPAPPHLGKPPVSLRPKQSRTSVACEECRARKTKCNGRHPRCDACTSRDSVCQYGETENRQIK' A
#
# COMPACT_ATOMS: atom_id res chain seq x y z
N MET A 1 -0.11 -25.58 -1.75
CA MET A 1 0.39 -24.31 -1.16
C MET A 1 -0.77 -23.35 -1.07
N ASN A 2 -1.09 -22.94 0.16
CA ASN A 2 -2.23 -22.12 0.54
C ASN A 2 -2.23 -20.75 -0.15
N ASP A 3 -3.31 -20.42 -0.85
CA ASP A 3 -3.83 -19.06 -0.93
C ASP A 3 -5.34 -19.13 -1.16
N CYS A 4 -6.11 -18.75 -0.13
CA CYS A 4 -7.57 -18.84 -0.08
C CYS A 4 -8.20 -17.76 -0.98
N PRO A 5 -9.15 -18.09 -1.88
CA PRO A 5 -10.00 -17.08 -2.50
C PRO A 5 -11.05 -16.58 -1.50
N ASN A 6 -11.05 -15.26 -1.32
CA ASN A 6 -11.94 -14.43 -0.52
C ASN A 6 -13.37 -14.41 -1.11
N ILE A 7 -14.34 -15.14 -0.53
CA ILE A 7 -15.76 -15.11 -0.98
C ILE A 7 -16.75 -15.21 0.21
N ASP A 8 -16.55 -14.49 1.31
CA ASP A 8 -17.68 -14.31 2.26
C ASP A 8 -17.56 -13.03 3.10
N ARG A 9 -17.72 -11.88 2.45
CA ARG A 9 -18.06 -10.64 3.17
C ARG A 9 -19.03 -9.83 2.33
N LEU A 10 -20.30 -10.26 2.30
CA LEU A 10 -21.37 -9.37 1.88
C LEU A 10 -21.61 -8.36 3.02
N PRO A 11 -21.33 -7.06 2.83
CA PRO A 11 -21.67 -6.06 3.84
C PRO A 11 -23.19 -5.88 3.88
N ALA A 12 -23.77 -6.03 5.07
CA ALA A 12 -25.17 -5.68 5.32
C ALA A 12 -25.42 -4.21 4.96
N LEU A 13 -26.41 -3.96 4.11
CA LEU A 13 -26.83 -2.62 3.70
C LEU A 13 -27.54 -1.91 4.86
N LEU A 14 -26.78 -1.26 5.73
CA LEU A 14 -27.33 -0.30 6.70
C LEU A 14 -27.47 1.09 6.03
N PRO A 15 -28.55 1.84 6.27
CA PRO A 15 -28.68 3.21 5.77
C PRO A 15 -27.60 4.11 6.40
N ALA A 16 -26.93 4.88 5.55
CA ALA A 16 -25.82 5.75 5.96
C ALA A 16 -26.29 6.89 6.89
N PRO A 17 -25.59 7.17 8.01
CA PRO A 17 -25.85 8.35 8.82
C PRO A 17 -25.48 9.64 8.06
N PRO A 18 -26.21 10.76 8.23
CA PRO A 18 -25.90 12.02 7.56
C PRO A 18 -24.53 12.56 8.04
N HIS A 19 -23.57 12.64 7.12
CA HIS A 19 -22.21 13.08 7.38
C HIS A 19 -22.11 14.60 7.56
N LEU A 20 -22.36 15.08 8.78
CA LEU A 20 -22.00 16.44 9.20
C LEU A 20 -20.48 16.54 9.41
N GLY A 21 -19.80 17.26 8.51
CA GLY A 21 -18.53 17.95 8.76
C GLY A 21 -17.25 17.11 8.65
N LYS A 22 -16.58 17.14 7.49
CA LYS A 22 -15.16 16.81 7.40
C LYS A 22 -14.35 18.08 7.69
N PRO A 23 -13.53 18.15 8.76
CA PRO A 23 -12.63 19.28 8.98
C PRO A 23 -11.55 19.31 7.87
N PRO A 24 -11.02 20.50 7.50
CA PRO A 24 -9.97 20.60 6.50
C PRO A 24 -8.71 19.90 7.02
N VAL A 25 -8.35 18.79 6.37
CA VAL A 25 -7.17 18.02 6.73
C VAL A 25 -5.90 18.81 6.43
N SER A 26 -5.18 19.06 7.52
CA SER A 26 -3.86 19.66 7.65
C SER A 26 -2.87 19.33 6.52
N LEU A 27 -2.20 20.38 6.00
CA LEU A 27 -1.06 20.38 5.08
C LEU A 27 0.19 19.73 5.69
N ARG A 28 0.09 18.50 6.22
CA ARG A 28 1.28 17.71 6.56
C ARG A 28 1.78 17.06 5.29
N PRO A 29 3.08 17.15 4.94
CA PRO A 29 3.65 16.38 3.85
C PRO A 29 3.30 14.94 4.12
N LYS A 30 2.41 14.40 3.27
CA LYS A 30 1.89 13.06 3.35
C LYS A 30 3.11 12.16 3.26
N GLN A 31 3.60 11.68 4.40
CA GLN A 31 4.46 10.52 4.40
C GLN A 31 3.58 9.43 3.81
N SER A 32 3.76 9.21 2.52
CA SER A 32 3.01 8.28 1.71
C SER A 32 3.27 6.93 2.34
N ARG A 33 2.38 6.52 3.24
CA ARG A 33 2.25 5.11 3.61
C ARG A 33 1.97 4.42 2.28
N THR A 34 3.03 3.95 1.65
CA THR A 34 2.96 3.16 0.43
C THR A 34 2.21 1.91 0.82
N SER A 35 0.89 1.90 0.59
CA SER A 35 0.06 0.69 0.63
C SER A 35 0.52 -0.33 -0.42
N VAL A 36 1.49 0.04 -1.25
CA VAL A 36 2.10 -0.76 -2.30
C VAL A 36 3.34 -1.47 -1.75
N ALA A 37 3.29 -2.80 -1.73
CA ALA A 37 4.48 -3.64 -1.58
C ALA A 37 5.44 -3.42 -2.76
N CYS A 38 6.75 -3.48 -2.52
CA CYS A 38 7.73 -3.45 -3.62
C CYS A 38 7.54 -4.64 -4.56
N GLU A 39 8.06 -4.53 -5.77
CA GLU A 39 7.96 -5.55 -6.82
C GLU A 39 8.51 -6.90 -6.37
N GLU A 40 9.61 -6.93 -5.63
CA GLU A 40 10.17 -8.18 -5.08
C GLU A 40 9.23 -8.82 -4.05
N CYS A 41 8.61 -8.03 -3.16
CA CYS A 41 7.63 -8.56 -2.23
C CYS A 41 6.34 -9.00 -2.93
N ARG A 42 5.95 -8.34 -4.03
CA ARG A 42 4.81 -8.72 -4.86
C ARG A 42 5.06 -10.03 -5.59
N ALA A 43 6.19 -10.13 -6.29
CA ALA A 43 6.61 -11.33 -7.01
C ALA A 43 6.68 -12.55 -6.09
N ARG A 44 7.20 -12.35 -4.87
CA ARG A 44 7.32 -13.42 -3.86
C ARG A 44 6.09 -13.60 -2.97
N LYS A 45 5.06 -12.78 -3.13
CA LYS A 45 3.86 -12.76 -2.27
C LYS A 45 4.20 -12.70 -0.77
N THR A 46 5.21 -11.94 -0.39
CA THR A 46 5.65 -11.77 1.00
C THR A 46 5.22 -10.42 1.59
N LYS A 47 5.12 -10.34 2.91
CA LYS A 47 4.79 -9.10 3.61
C LYS A 47 5.87 -8.03 3.35
N CYS A 48 5.48 -6.93 2.71
CA CYS A 48 6.33 -5.75 2.56
C CYS A 48 6.12 -4.78 3.72
N ASN A 49 7.20 -4.35 4.36
CA ASN A 49 7.15 -3.37 5.45
C ASN A 49 7.13 -1.91 4.97
N GLY A 50 7.22 -1.66 3.66
CA GLY A 50 7.13 -0.30 3.10
C GLY A 50 8.25 0.67 3.53
N ARG A 51 9.34 0.17 4.13
CA ARG A 51 10.47 0.99 4.57
C ARG A 51 11.23 1.54 3.35
N HIS A 52 11.56 2.82 3.39
CA HIS A 52 12.47 3.46 2.42
C HIS A 52 13.85 3.64 3.08
N PRO A 53 14.97 3.42 2.34
CA PRO A 53 15.08 3.22 0.89
C PRO A 53 14.91 1.76 0.41
N ARG A 54 15.01 0.78 1.31
CA ARG A 54 14.77 -0.64 1.00
C ARG A 54 13.85 -1.25 2.05
N CYS A 55 12.95 -2.12 1.59
CA CYS A 55 12.08 -2.90 2.44
C CYS A 55 12.89 -3.86 3.31
N ASP A 56 12.47 -4.12 4.56
CA ASP A 56 13.22 -5.00 5.48
C ASP A 56 13.45 -6.42 4.93
N ALA A 57 12.44 -6.96 4.22
CA ALA A 57 12.54 -8.24 3.53
C ALA A 57 13.55 -8.23 2.37
N CYS A 58 13.74 -7.06 1.75
CA CYS A 58 14.68 -6.85 0.66
C CYS A 58 16.10 -6.67 1.21
N THR A 59 16.25 -5.92 2.31
CA THR A 59 17.50 -5.73 3.05
C THR A 59 18.03 -7.04 3.59
N SER A 60 17.18 -7.85 4.23
CA SER A 60 17.57 -9.15 4.78
C SER A 60 18.00 -10.17 3.73
N ARG A 61 17.65 -9.93 2.46
CA ARG A 61 17.95 -10.82 1.32
C ARG A 61 18.95 -10.21 0.35
N ASP A 62 19.46 -9.02 0.65
CA ASP A 62 20.29 -8.21 -0.24
C ASP A 62 19.76 -8.14 -1.68
N SER A 63 18.43 -8.11 -1.82
CA SER A 63 17.74 -8.14 -3.11
C SER A 63 17.37 -6.73 -3.56
N VAL A 64 17.14 -6.57 -4.86
CA VAL A 64 16.81 -5.28 -5.46
C VAL A 64 15.39 -4.88 -5.05
N CYS A 65 15.28 -3.85 -4.20
CA CYS A 65 14.00 -3.29 -3.79
C CYS A 65 13.56 -2.22 -4.79
N GLN A 66 12.71 -2.60 -5.73
CA GLN A 66 12.04 -1.67 -6.64
C GLN A 66 10.60 -1.49 -6.20
N TYR A 67 10.19 -0.26 -5.93
CA TYR A 67 8.78 0.08 -5.85
C TYR A 67 8.38 0.49 -7.26
N GLY A 68 7.45 -0.24 -7.88
CA GLY A 68 7.00 0.04 -9.24
C GLY A 68 6.61 1.50 -9.35
N GLU A 69 7.42 2.27 -10.08
CA GLU A 69 7.15 3.66 -10.37
C GLU A 69 5.96 3.64 -11.35
N THR A 70 4.78 4.09 -10.93
CA THR A 70 3.83 4.59 -11.92
C THR A 70 4.50 5.80 -12.53
N GLU A 71 5.20 5.58 -13.64
CA GLU A 71 5.89 6.56 -14.48
C GLU A 71 5.03 7.82 -14.63
N ASN A 72 5.25 8.83 -13.78
CA ASN A 72 4.61 10.12 -13.96
C ASN A 72 5.47 11.23 -13.36
N ARG A 73 5.85 12.15 -14.25
CA ARG A 73 6.55 13.44 -14.05
C ARG A 73 8.07 13.41 -13.89
N GLN A 74 8.77 13.00 -14.96
CA GLN A 74 9.98 13.73 -15.33
C GLN A 74 9.55 15.05 -16.00
N ILE A 75 9.31 16.11 -15.20
CA ILE A 75 9.27 17.48 -15.73
C ILE A 75 10.73 17.87 -15.96
N LYS A 76 11.12 17.96 -17.22
CA LYS A 76 12.36 18.64 -17.62
C LYS A 76 12.05 20.08 -17.98
#